data_AF-A0A5N5HPX3-F1
#
_entry.id   AF-A0A5N5HPX3-F1
#
_cell.length_a   1.000
_cell.length_b   1.000
_cell.length_c   1.000
_cell.angle_alpha   90.00
_cell.angle_beta   90.00
_cell.angle_gamma   90.00
#
_symmetry.space_group_name_H-M   'P 1'
#
loop_
_entity.id
_entity.type
_entity.pdbx_description
1 polymer ?
#
loop_
_entity_poly.entity_id
_entity_poly.type
_entity_poly.pdbx_seq_one_letter_code
_entity_poly.pdbx_strand_id
1 'polypeptide(L)'
;MQSIRDVISLAILDSNVKGGLRWPLGKAFSGAYISFSTITTTYENPSVKLKLRHANRFDFTTSAGETGWEVRLFLQMLISKLQEENVEVGLISDMLQENMKLIWDDLCCEPFPT
;
A
#
# COMPACT_ATOMS: atom_id res chain seq x y z
N MET A 1 -22.28 8.00 -21.36
CA MET A 1 -21.42 7.21 -20.46
C MET A 1 -20.76 6.13 -21.27
N GLN A 2 -19.44 6.17 -21.43
CA GLN A 2 -18.69 5.04 -22.00
C GLN A 2 -18.63 3.92 -20.94
N SER A 3 -18.85 2.68 -21.37
CA SER A 3 -18.75 1.54 -20.46
C SER A 3 -17.28 1.24 -20.15
N ILE A 4 -16.99 0.60 -19.01
CA ILE A 4 -15.63 0.16 -18.66
C ILE A 4 -15.03 -0.73 -19.78
N ARG A 5 -15.86 -1.50 -20.48
CA ARG A 5 -15.43 -2.34 -21.61
C ARG A 5 -14.89 -1.51 -22.79
N ASP A 6 -15.51 -0.37 -23.06
CA ASP A 6 -15.07 0.53 -24.14
C ASP A 6 -13.74 1.22 -23.81
N VAL A 7 -13.46 1.42 -22.52
CA VAL A 7 -12.16 1.94 -22.07
C VAL A 7 -11.08 0.87 -22.21
N ILE A 8 -11.34 -0.35 -21.74
CA ILE A 8 -10.37 -1.45 -21.81
C ILE A 8 -10.03 -1.80 -23.27
N SER A 9 -11.01 -1.79 -24.18
CA SER A 9 -10.79 -2.11 -25.60
C SER A 9 -9.92 -1.10 -26.36
N LEU A 10 -9.74 0.09 -25.81
CA LEU A 10 -8.90 1.14 -26.38
C LEU A 10 -7.46 1.12 -25.83
N ALA A 11 -7.15 0.22 -24.90
CA ALA A 11 -5.82 0.05 -24.36
C ALA A 11 -4.89 -0.58 -25.40
N ILE A 12 -3.65 -0.10 -25.46
CA ILE A 12 -2.57 -0.65 -26.25
C ILE A 12 -1.53 -1.19 -25.28
N LEU A 13 -1.03 -2.40 -25.54
CA LEU A 13 0.10 -2.95 -24.77
C LEU A 13 1.35 -2.09 -25.03
N ASP A 14 1.94 -1.56 -23.96
CA ASP A 14 3.16 -0.74 -24.03
C ASP A 14 4.06 -1.05 -22.86
N SER A 15 5.18 -1.73 -23.14
CA SER A 15 6.17 -2.11 -22.14
C SER A 15 6.97 -0.93 -21.57
N ASN A 16 6.90 0.25 -22.20
CA ASN A 16 7.65 1.44 -21.78
C ASN A 16 6.88 2.27 -20.74
N VAL A 17 5.62 1.93 -20.44
CA VAL A 17 4.81 2.61 -19.42
C VAL A 17 4.56 1.70 -18.22
N LYS A 18 4.53 2.30 -17.02
CA LYS A 18 4.24 1.57 -15.77
C LYS A 18 2.83 0.97 -15.82
N GLY A 19 2.75 -0.36 -15.75
CA GLY A 19 1.49 -1.10 -15.85
C GLY A 19 1.20 -1.71 -17.23
N GLY A 20 2.09 -1.53 -18.22
CA GLY A 20 2.05 -2.29 -19.48
C GLY A 20 0.95 -1.89 -20.45
N LEU A 21 0.15 -0.86 -20.14
CA LEU A 21 -0.99 -0.41 -20.93
C LEU A 21 -0.91 1.10 -21.15
N ARG A 22 -1.00 1.52 -22.42
CA ARG A 22 -1.08 2.92 -22.86
C ARG A 22 -2.39 3.17 -23.59
N TRP A 23 -2.99 4.33 -23.38
CA TRP A 23 -4.17 4.75 -24.15
C TRP A 23 -3.82 5.85 -25.15
N PRO A 24 -4.50 5.90 -26.31
CA PRO A 24 -4.27 6.95 -27.31
C PRO A 24 -4.63 8.34 -26.77
N LEU A 25 -3.68 9.27 -26.85
CA LEU A 25 -3.89 10.68 -26.54
C LEU A 25 -4.99 11.27 -27.46
N GLY A 26 -5.90 12.07 -26.90
CA GLY A 26 -6.89 12.82 -27.66
C GLY A 26 -8.24 12.11 -27.90
N LYS A 27 -8.43 10.87 -27.44
CA LYS A 27 -9.80 10.32 -27.31
C LYS A 27 -10.41 10.83 -26.00
N ALA A 28 -11.43 11.68 -26.14
CA ALA A 28 -12.20 12.19 -25.01
C ALA A 28 -12.90 11.03 -24.30
N PHE A 29 -12.26 10.51 -23.27
CA PHE A 29 -12.96 9.78 -22.25
C PHE A 29 -13.57 10.82 -21.31
N SER A 30 -14.88 10.76 -21.07
CA SER A 30 -15.57 11.74 -20.23
C SER A 30 -15.23 11.49 -18.74
N GLY A 31 -14.14 12.08 -18.26
CA GLY A 31 -13.72 11.98 -16.86
C GLY A 31 -12.19 11.90 -16.72
N ALA A 32 -11.67 12.32 -15.56
CA ALA A 32 -10.30 11.97 -15.18
C ALA A 32 -10.27 10.47 -14.85
N TYR A 33 -9.99 9.63 -15.85
CA TYR A 33 -9.80 8.21 -15.60
C TYR A 33 -8.47 8.07 -14.90
N ILE A 34 -8.51 7.61 -13.66
CA ILE A 34 -7.34 7.22 -12.90
C ILE A 34 -7.47 5.72 -12.71
N SER A 35 -6.56 4.93 -13.27
CA SER A 35 -6.53 3.50 -12.97
C SER A 35 -5.68 3.28 -11.72
N PHE A 36 -6.22 2.48 -10.80
CA PHE A 36 -5.51 2.04 -9.61
C PHE A 36 -5.33 0.53 -9.70
N SER A 37 -4.08 0.08 -9.64
CA SER A 37 -3.75 -1.31 -9.36
C SER A 37 -3.10 -1.38 -7.99
N THR A 38 -3.48 -2.35 -7.18
CA THR A 38 -2.88 -2.55 -5.85
C THR A 38 -2.62 -4.03 -5.65
N ILE A 39 -1.37 -4.38 -5.39
CA ILE A 39 -0.96 -5.70 -4.90
C ILE A 39 -0.70 -5.56 -3.41
N THR A 40 -1.30 -6.40 -2.59
CA THR A 40 -1.08 -6.40 -1.13
C THR A 40 -0.69 -7.78 -0.67
N THR A 41 0.46 -7.88 -0.02
CA THR A 41 0.91 -9.07 0.70
C THR A 41 0.72 -8.82 2.19
N THR A 42 0.10 -9.76 2.89
CA THR A 42 -0.13 -9.67 4.34
C THR A 42 0.58 -10.83 5.03
N TYR A 43 1.38 -10.52 6.04
CA TYR A 43 1.97 -11.46 6.99
C TYR A 43 1.31 -11.19 8.35
N GLU A 44 0.79 -12.21 9.00
CA GLU A 44 -0.01 -12.04 10.20
C GLU A 44 0.24 -13.19 11.17
N ASN A 45 0.39 -12.84 12.44
CA ASN A 45 0.37 -13.74 13.58
C ASN A 45 -0.54 -13.13 14.66
N PRO A 46 -0.82 -13.82 15.78
CA PRO A 46 -1.74 -13.31 16.80
C PRO A 46 -1.37 -11.94 17.39
N SER A 47 -0.09 -11.58 17.39
CA SER A 47 0.41 -10.35 18.02
C SER A 47 0.63 -9.20 17.04
N VAL A 48 0.98 -9.50 15.79
CA VAL A 48 1.45 -8.54 14.79
C VAL A 48 0.93 -8.88 13.39
N LYS A 49 0.57 -7.83 12.64
CA LYS A 49 0.28 -7.91 11.21
C LYS A 49 1.13 -6.92 10.42
N LEU A 50 1.84 -7.41 9.41
CA LEU A 50 2.60 -6.63 8.44
C LEU A 50 1.90 -6.66 7.09
N LYS A 51 1.56 -5.49 6.54
CA LYS A 51 1.02 -5.33 5.19
C LYS A 51 2.03 -4.62 4.31
N LEU A 52 2.44 -5.30 3.25
CA LEU A 52 3.21 -4.74 2.15
C LEU A 52 2.25 -4.45 1.00
N ARG A 53 2.11 -3.19 0.63
CA ARG A 53 1.25 -2.74 -0.46
C ARG A 53 2.10 -2.12 -1.57
N HIS A 54 1.93 -2.61 -2.78
CA HIS A 54 2.44 -1.97 -3.98
C HIS A 54 1.25 -1.37 -4.75
N ALA A 55 1.18 -0.05 -4.78
CA ALA A 55 0.15 0.68 -5.50
C ALA A 55 0.74 1.26 -6.79
N ASN A 56 0.00 1.10 -7.88
CA ASN A 56 0.24 1.77 -9.14
C ASN A 56 -0.99 2.61 -9.48
N ARG A 57 -0.76 3.88 -9.80
CA ARG A 57 -1.77 4.83 -10.22
C ARG A 57 -1.37 5.35 -11.59
N PHE A 58 -2.27 5.31 -12.55
CA PHE A 58 -2.04 5.92 -13.86
C PHE A 58 -3.13 6.96 -14.13
N ASP A 59 -2.71 8.19 -14.37
CA ASP A 59 -3.55 9.30 -14.77
C ASP A 59 -3.56 9.39 -16.30
N PHE A 60 -4.73 9.20 -16.89
CA PHE A 60 -4.91 9.17 -18.33
C PHE A 60 -4.99 10.57 -18.94
N THR A 61 -5.27 11.59 -18.13
CA THR A 61 -5.29 13.00 -18.56
C THR A 61 -3.88 13.54 -18.71
N THR A 62 -3.01 13.24 -17.75
CA THR A 62 -1.61 13.70 -17.76
C THR A 62 -0.64 12.67 -18.35
N SER A 63 -1.12 11.45 -18.63
CA SER A 63 -0.30 10.30 -19.02
C SER A 63 0.82 10.01 -18.01
N ALA A 64 0.61 10.36 -16.74
CA ALA A 64 1.58 10.19 -15.66
C ALA A 64 1.26 8.93 -14.84
N GLY A 65 2.30 8.14 -14.54
CA GLY A 65 2.21 6.96 -13.69
C GLY A 65 2.92 7.18 -12.36
N GLU A 66 2.19 7.06 -11.25
CA GLU A 66 2.73 7.05 -9.90
C GLU A 66 2.77 5.61 -9.39
N THR A 67 3.91 5.18 -8.86
CA THR A 67 4.01 3.87 -8.20
C THR A 67 4.65 4.05 -6.84
N GLY A 68 4.12 3.37 -5.84
CA GLY A 68 4.56 3.50 -4.47
C GLY A 68 4.48 2.17 -3.74
N TRP A 69 5.51 1.93 -2.93
CA TRP A 69 5.48 0.90 -1.90
C TRP A 69 5.03 1.53 -0.60
N GLU A 70 4.15 0.83 0.10
CA GLU A 70 3.69 1.20 1.43
C GLU A 70 3.84 -0.02 2.34
N VAL A 71 4.49 0.17 3.48
CA VAL A 71 4.61 -0.84 4.53
C VAL A 71 3.79 -0.36 5.72
N ARG A 72 2.84 -1.18 6.17
CA ARG A 72 2.07 -0.92 7.40
C ARG A 72 2.27 -2.05 8.39
N LEU A 73 2.69 -1.69 9.60
CA LEU A 73 2.79 -2.60 10.74
C LEU A 73 1.64 -2.33 11.71
N PHE A 74 0.95 -3.38 12.13
CA PHE A 74 -0.14 -3.32 13.10
C PHE A 74 0.25 -4.16 14.31
N LEU A 75 0.29 -3.55 15.49
CA LEU A 75 0.52 -4.22 16.77
C LEU A 75 -0.82 -4.72 17.32
N GLN A 76 -1.26 -5.88 16.86
CA GLN A 76 -2.60 -6.41 17.14
C GLN A 76 -2.84 -6.66 18.63
N MET A 77 -1.84 -7.18 19.34
CA MET A 77 -1.94 -7.39 20.79
C MET A 77 -2.17 -6.07 21.54
N LEU A 78 -1.49 -5.00 21.13
CA LEU A 78 -1.62 -3.68 21.73
C LEU A 78 -2.99 -3.05 21.40
N ILE A 79 -3.46 -3.23 20.16
CA ILE A 79 -4.83 -2.83 19.75
C ILE A 79 -5.88 -3.55 20.59
N SER A 80 -5.76 -4.87 20.78
CA SER A 80 -6.68 -5.63 21.63
C SER A 80 -6.66 -5.15 23.08
N LYS A 81 -5.46 -4.85 23.62
CA LYS A 81 -5.34 -4.35 24.98
C LYS A 81 -5.99 -2.97 25.15
N LEU A 82 -5.81 -2.08 24.16
CA LEU A 82 -6.47 -0.76 24.13
C LEU A 82 -8.00 -0.83 24.08
N GLN A 83 -8.58 -1.96 23.66
CA GLN A 83 -10.02 -2.16 23.61
C GLN A 83 -10.61 -2.71 24.92
N GLU A 84 -9.77 -3.10 25.88
CA GLU A 84 -10.22 -3.55 27.19
C GLU A 84 -10.68 -2.36 28.07
N GLU A 85 -11.75 -2.55 28.84
CA GLU A 85 -12.21 -1.55 29.81
C GLU A 85 -11.23 -1.48 31.00
N ASN A 86 -10.86 -0.26 31.42
CA ASN A 86 -9.95 0.02 32.54
C ASN A 86 -8.49 -0.44 32.38
N VAL A 87 -7.95 -0.37 31.16
CA VAL A 87 -6.52 -0.61 30.95
C VAL A 87 -5.65 0.54 31.51
N GLU A 88 -4.61 0.15 32.24
CA GLU A 88 -3.63 1.10 32.75
C GLU A 88 -2.78 1.67 31.60
N VAL A 89 -2.75 3.00 31.50
CA VAL A 89 -2.00 3.71 30.45
C VAL A 89 -0.50 3.38 30.51
N GLY A 90 0.05 3.18 31.71
CA GLY A 90 1.43 2.75 31.91
C GLY A 90 1.74 1.43 31.22
N LEU A 91 0.88 0.42 31.42
CA LEU A 91 1.03 -0.89 30.79
C LEU A 91 1.02 -0.82 29.25
N ILE A 92 0.18 0.03 28.66
CA ILE A 92 0.17 0.25 27.20
C ILE A 92 1.46 0.92 26.73
N SER A 93 1.94 1.92 27.47
CA SER A 93 3.18 2.62 27.17
C SER A 93 4.37 1.67 27.18
N ASP A 94 4.45 0.81 28.20
CA ASP A 94 5.51 -0.19 28.35
C ASP A 94 5.46 -1.20 27.19
N MET A 95 4.26 -1.73 26.88
CA MET A 95 4.09 -2.62 25.73
C MET A 95 4.50 -1.95 24.41
N LEU A 96 4.16 -0.68 24.20
CA LEU A 96 4.55 0.05 22.98
C LEU A 96 6.07 0.19 22.90
N GLN A 97 6.73 0.55 24.00
CA GLN A 97 8.17 0.71 24.07
C GLN A 97 8.90 -0.61 23.81
N GLU A 98 8.44 -1.72 24.39
CA GLU A 98 8.98 -3.06 24.12
C GLU A 98 8.85 -3.45 22.65
N ASN A 99 7.68 -3.23 22.04
CA ASN A 99 7.48 -3.53 20.62
C ASN A 99 8.35 -2.65 19.72
N MET A 100 8.50 -1.36 20.01
CA MET A 100 9.40 -0.47 19.26
C MET A 100 10.86 -0.88 19.37
N LYS A 101 11.28 -1.34 20.56
CA LYS A 101 12.64 -1.83 20.78
C LYS A 101 12.90 -3.09 19.96
N LEU A 102 11.98 -4.07 19.96
CA LEU A 102 12.09 -5.27 19.13
C LEU A 102 12.18 -4.94 17.63
N ILE A 103 11.34 -4.04 17.14
CA ILE A 103 11.37 -3.56 15.75
C ILE A 103 12.74 -2.96 15.44
N TRP A 104 13.27 -2.11 16.33
CA TRP A 104 14.57 -1.48 16.15
C TRP A 104 15.71 -2.52 16.13
N ASP A 105 15.71 -3.45 17.08
CA ASP A 105 16.76 -4.46 17.22
C ASP A 105 16.76 -5.43 16.01
N ASP A 106 15.59 -5.85 15.52
CA ASP A 106 15.48 -6.84 14.44
C ASP A 106 15.55 -6.23 13.02
N LEU A 107 15.11 -4.98 12.82
CA LEU A 107 15.01 -4.37 11.48
C LEU A 107 16.08 -3.32 11.19
N CYS A 108 16.73 -2.73 12.21
CA CYS A 108 17.69 -1.64 12.01
C CYS A 108 19.17 -2.05 12.20
N CYS A 109 19.47 -3.28 12.63
CA CYS A 109 20.83 -3.67 13.03
C CYS A 109 21.63 -4.54 12.06
N GLU A 110 21.18 -4.79 10.82
CA GLU A 110 22.07 -5.31 9.77
C GLU A 110 22.57 -4.13 8.91
N PRO A 111 23.88 -3.80 8.91
CA PRO A 111 24.42 -2.96 7.86
C PRO A 111 24.18 -3.67 6.54
N PHE A 112 23.47 -3.03 5.60
CA PHE A 112 23.41 -3.52 4.22
C PHE A 112 24.84 -3.82 3.76
N PRO A 113 25.17 -5.04 3.32
CA PRO A 113 26.47 -5.28 2.73
C PRO A 113 26.55 -4.41 1.46
N THR A 114 27.38 -3.38 1.55
CA THR A 114 27.80 -2.50 0.43
C THR A 114 28.51 -3.28 -0.65
#